data_AF-D0TQA6-F1
#
_entry.id   AF-D0TQA6-F1
#
_cell.length_a   1.000
_cell.length_b   1.000
_cell.length_c   1.000
_cell.angle_alpha   90.00
_cell.angle_beta   90.00
_cell.angle_gamma   90.00
#
_symmetry.space_group_name_H-M   'P 1'
#
loop_
_entity.id
_entity.type
_entity.pdbx_description
1 polymer ?
#
loop_
_entity_poly.entity_id
_entity_poly.type
_entity_poly.pdbx_seq_one_letter_code
_entity_poly.pdbx_strand_id
1 'polypeptide(L)'
;MMKIKTNMRYIQLFMATALWALLTVSCDRDLPYPIDQVKKGVVIDIVRAPDSDGVLSAGVTDGDYKVSISIPKQQGDYSMLDYAQLLCVFTDVDGKTTSKVIVDNIKEFPKDISIDMANVYQQFGKEAPTLGEIVYFTTNAILKDGYIVYGWTEYSDFNNKLFTGWEVDGRAYSYNVRYPVACQLDLEEFVGPVVLNDFYAESYRAEIVKTSDTELEIHGVAEGEEPDGILKLTIDTSTHTVKVAKQIVAHGSVAWVGGYNNVAYQATGTIDACKGTITLNGPLTVDEGSFGDYQMIISTNY
;
A
#
# COMPACT_ATOMS: atom_id res chain seq x y z
N MET A 1 6.18 -21.31 -80.19
CA MET A 1 5.68 -20.70 -78.93
C MET A 1 4.69 -21.67 -78.29
N MET A 2 5.20 -22.61 -77.48
CA MET A 2 4.40 -23.69 -76.91
C MET A 2 3.67 -23.14 -75.67
N LYS A 3 2.35 -22.93 -75.78
CA LYS A 3 1.51 -22.44 -74.68
C LYS A 3 1.43 -23.53 -73.60
N ILE A 4 2.09 -23.29 -72.47
CA ILE A 4 1.88 -24.03 -71.22
C ILE A 4 0.44 -23.75 -70.79
N LYS A 5 -0.48 -24.66 -71.12
CA LYS A 5 -1.89 -24.58 -70.73
C LYS A 5 -2.26 -25.86 -69.98
N THR A 6 -1.46 -26.16 -68.97
CA THR A 6 -1.69 -27.30 -68.08
C THR A 6 -1.32 -26.84 -66.68
N ASN A 7 -2.22 -27.10 -65.73
CA ASN A 7 -2.05 -27.00 -64.26
C ASN A 7 -2.76 -25.89 -63.49
N MET A 8 -3.51 -24.96 -64.11
CA MET A 8 -4.25 -23.98 -63.28
C MET A 8 -5.41 -24.62 -62.49
N ARG A 9 -6.06 -25.65 -63.05
CA ARG A 9 -7.19 -26.34 -62.40
C ARG A 9 -6.75 -27.25 -61.24
N TYR A 10 -5.59 -27.89 -61.37
CA TYR A 10 -5.00 -28.72 -60.30
C TYR A 10 -4.34 -27.88 -59.21
N ILE A 11 -3.75 -26.74 -59.56
CA ILE A 11 -3.21 -25.77 -58.57
C ILE A 11 -4.36 -25.15 -57.77
N GLN A 12 -5.49 -24.82 -58.40
CA GLN A 12 -6.68 -24.33 -57.69
C GLN A 12 -7.28 -25.40 -56.77
N LEU A 13 -7.34 -26.67 -57.23
CA LEU A 13 -7.81 -27.78 -56.39
C LEU A 13 -6.86 -28.03 -55.21
N PHE A 14 -5.54 -27.97 -55.45
CA PHE A 14 -4.51 -28.17 -54.42
C PHE A 14 -4.47 -27.02 -53.40
N MET A 15 -4.67 -25.77 -53.84
CA MET A 15 -4.81 -24.62 -52.95
C MET A 15 -6.10 -24.72 -52.13
N ALA A 16 -7.21 -25.17 -52.72
CA ALA A 16 -8.46 -25.36 -52.00
C ALA A 16 -8.39 -26.49 -50.96
N THR A 17 -7.73 -27.61 -51.27
CA THR A 17 -7.50 -28.71 -50.30
C THR A 17 -6.46 -28.37 -49.26
N ALA A 18 -5.41 -27.61 -49.59
CA ALA A 18 -4.44 -27.10 -48.62
C ALA A 18 -5.07 -26.07 -47.66
N LEU A 19 -5.93 -25.17 -48.15
CA LEU A 19 -6.70 -24.27 -47.29
C LEU A 19 -7.70 -25.04 -46.40
N TRP A 20 -8.38 -26.07 -46.93
CA TRP A 20 -9.26 -26.91 -46.11
C TRP A 20 -8.51 -27.72 -45.05
N ALA A 21 -7.33 -28.25 -45.37
CA ALA A 21 -6.48 -28.93 -44.41
C ALA A 21 -5.98 -27.97 -43.31
N LEU A 22 -5.63 -26.73 -43.68
CA LEU A 22 -5.23 -25.67 -42.73
C LEU A 22 -6.40 -25.16 -41.87
N LEU A 23 -7.65 -25.24 -42.35
CA LEU A 23 -8.86 -24.91 -41.57
C LEU A 23 -9.24 -26.03 -40.57
N THR A 24 -8.82 -27.28 -40.82
CA THR A 24 -8.94 -28.37 -39.84
C THR A 24 -7.80 -28.40 -38.83
N VAL A 25 -6.71 -27.66 -39.08
CA VAL A 25 -5.80 -27.20 -38.01
C VAL A 25 -6.42 -25.97 -37.31
N SER A 26 -7.72 -26.08 -37.02
CA SER A 26 -8.37 -25.25 -36.01
C SER A 26 -7.64 -25.46 -34.69
N CYS A 27 -7.50 -24.38 -33.94
CA CYS A 27 -6.63 -24.24 -32.79
C CYS A 27 -7.06 -25.09 -31.58
N ASP A 28 -7.05 -26.41 -31.67
CA ASP A 28 -6.97 -27.29 -30.49
C ASP A 28 -5.51 -27.37 -30.06
N ARG A 29 -4.93 -26.22 -29.66
CA ARG A 29 -3.87 -26.31 -28.65
C ARG A 29 -4.60 -26.62 -27.37
N ASP A 30 -4.56 -27.89 -26.97
CA ASP A 30 -4.92 -28.28 -25.60
C ASP A 30 -4.30 -27.24 -24.67
N LEU A 31 -5.17 -26.57 -23.91
CA LEU A 31 -4.68 -25.66 -22.91
C LEU A 31 -3.75 -26.45 -22.00
N PRO A 32 -2.64 -25.87 -21.54
CA PRO A 32 -1.61 -26.59 -20.77
C PRO A 32 -2.15 -27.22 -19.47
N TYR A 33 -3.41 -26.93 -19.13
CA TYR A 33 -4.14 -27.50 -18.02
C TYR A 33 -5.56 -27.87 -18.48
N PRO A 34 -6.10 -29.02 -18.01
CA PRO A 34 -7.50 -29.38 -18.24
C PRO A 34 -8.41 -28.28 -17.65
N ILE A 35 -9.15 -27.55 -18.49
CA ILE A 35 -10.07 -26.47 -18.06
C ILE A 35 -11.13 -27.00 -17.07
N ASP A 36 -11.52 -28.26 -17.22
CA ASP A 36 -12.48 -28.96 -16.36
C ASP A 36 -12.01 -29.10 -14.91
N GLN A 37 -10.71 -28.97 -14.64
CA GLN A 37 -10.13 -28.94 -13.30
C GLN A 37 -10.02 -27.51 -12.73
N VAL A 38 -10.22 -26.48 -13.55
CA VAL A 38 -10.16 -25.08 -13.12
C VAL A 38 -11.51 -24.67 -12.53
N LYS A 39 -11.58 -24.62 -11.20
CA LYS A 39 -12.75 -24.06 -10.52
C LYS A 39 -12.80 -22.55 -10.73
N LYS A 40 -13.96 -22.03 -11.14
CA LYS A 40 -14.21 -20.59 -11.17
C LYS A 40 -14.26 -20.07 -9.73
N GLY A 41 -13.31 -19.23 -9.37
CA GLY A 41 -13.29 -18.53 -8.09
C GLY A 41 -13.97 -17.17 -8.14
N VAL A 42 -14.11 -16.56 -6.97
CA VAL A 42 -14.56 -15.18 -6.81
C VAL A 42 -13.41 -14.41 -6.16
N VAL A 43 -12.96 -13.36 -6.85
CA VAL A 43 -11.99 -12.39 -6.37
C VAL A 43 -12.76 -11.29 -5.64
N ILE A 44 -12.32 -10.98 -4.43
CA ILE A 44 -12.89 -9.95 -3.57
C ILE A 44 -11.77 -8.98 -3.25
N ASP A 45 -11.98 -7.73 -3.63
CA ASP A 45 -11.08 -6.63 -3.33
C ASP A 45 -11.26 -6.21 -1.86
N ILE A 46 -10.16 -5.94 -1.19
CA ILE A 46 -10.13 -5.48 0.21
C ILE A 46 -9.18 -4.30 0.35
N VAL A 47 -9.69 -3.21 0.90
CA VAL A 47 -8.89 -2.03 1.25
C VAL A 47 -9.19 -1.58 2.66
N ARG A 48 -8.29 -0.76 3.21
CA ARG A 48 -8.57 -0.01 4.41
C ARG A 48 -9.73 0.95 4.13
N ALA A 49 -10.74 0.97 4.99
CA ALA A 49 -11.86 1.89 4.82
C ALA A 49 -11.39 3.34 5.03
N PRO A 50 -12.10 4.35 4.48
CA PRO A 50 -11.84 5.75 4.82
C PRO A 50 -11.88 5.94 6.34
N ASP A 51 -10.99 6.79 6.86
CA ASP A 51 -10.85 7.13 8.29
C ASP A 51 -10.45 5.98 9.22
N SER A 52 -10.10 4.81 8.68
CA SER A 52 -9.52 3.74 9.48
C SER A 52 -8.06 4.04 9.81
N ASP A 53 -7.67 3.68 11.03
CA ASP A 53 -6.28 3.62 11.47
C ASP A 53 -5.46 2.76 10.53
N GLY A 54 -4.16 3.05 10.47
CA GLY A 54 -3.25 2.39 9.55
C GLY A 54 -2.11 1.60 10.14
N VAL A 55 -1.92 1.75 11.45
CA VAL A 55 -0.94 1.03 12.25
C VAL A 55 -1.60 0.61 13.56
N LEU A 56 -1.07 -0.43 14.19
CA LEU A 56 -1.45 -0.80 15.55
C LEU A 56 -0.46 -0.17 16.52
N SER A 57 -0.95 0.38 17.63
CA SER A 57 -0.08 0.83 18.71
C SER A 57 0.29 -0.36 19.60
N ALA A 58 1.58 -0.55 19.86
CA ALA A 58 2.06 -1.61 20.74
C ALA A 58 1.41 -1.49 22.13
N GLY A 59 0.90 -2.60 22.64
CA GLY A 59 0.20 -2.67 23.94
C GLY A 59 -1.23 -2.13 23.93
N VAL A 60 -1.74 -1.60 22.82
CA VAL A 60 -3.07 -0.97 22.72
C VAL A 60 -3.90 -1.71 21.68
N THR A 61 -5.12 -2.08 22.06
CA THR A 61 -6.10 -2.74 21.15
C THR A 61 -7.23 -1.81 20.73
N ASP A 62 -7.36 -0.67 21.40
CA ASP A 62 -8.29 0.40 21.01
C ASP A 62 -7.81 1.10 19.73
N GLY A 63 -8.77 1.52 18.90
CA GLY A 63 -8.51 2.19 17.63
C GLY A 63 -9.71 2.06 16.70
N ASP A 64 -9.71 2.79 15.60
CA ASP A 64 -10.73 2.70 14.56
C ASP A 64 -10.22 1.87 13.39
N TYR A 65 -10.32 0.55 13.50
CA TYR A 65 -9.85 -0.38 12.47
C TYR A 65 -11.00 -0.84 11.59
N LYS A 66 -10.95 -0.52 10.30
CA LYS A 66 -12.00 -0.88 9.34
C LYS A 66 -11.41 -1.29 7.99
N VAL A 67 -12.05 -2.26 7.37
CA VAL A 67 -11.78 -2.65 5.99
C VAL A 67 -13.05 -2.55 5.16
N SER A 68 -12.90 -2.10 3.92
CA SER A 68 -13.94 -2.11 2.91
C SER A 68 -13.68 -3.26 1.96
N ILE A 69 -14.69 -4.10 1.74
CA ILE A 69 -14.63 -5.18 0.75
C ILE A 69 -15.59 -4.92 -0.40
N SER A 70 -15.18 -5.29 -1.61
CA SER A 70 -15.99 -5.14 -2.82
C SER A 70 -15.68 -6.24 -3.83
N ILE A 71 -16.60 -6.49 -4.77
CA ILE A 71 -16.36 -7.41 -5.88
C ILE A 71 -16.04 -6.56 -7.12
N PRO A 72 -14.84 -6.70 -7.73
CA PRO A 72 -14.48 -5.95 -8.93
C PRO A 72 -15.51 -6.14 -10.05
N LYS A 73 -16.04 -5.04 -10.59
CA LYS A 73 -17.05 -5.07 -11.66
C LYS A 73 -16.61 -5.87 -12.89
N GLN A 74 -15.32 -5.81 -13.22
CA GLN A 74 -14.73 -6.51 -14.37
C GLN A 74 -14.68 -8.03 -14.22
N GLN A 75 -14.84 -8.57 -13.00
CA GLN A 75 -14.97 -10.02 -12.81
C GLN A 75 -16.24 -10.58 -13.47
N GLY A 76 -17.30 -9.76 -13.58
CA GLY A 76 -18.58 -10.19 -14.11
C GLY A 76 -19.39 -11.00 -13.10
N ASP A 77 -19.96 -12.12 -13.55
CA ASP A 77 -20.86 -12.95 -12.75
C ASP A 77 -20.13 -13.61 -11.56
N TYR A 78 -20.64 -13.35 -10.35
CA TYR A 78 -20.18 -13.96 -9.09
C TYR A 78 -21.30 -14.77 -8.41
N SER A 79 -22.34 -15.16 -9.13
CA SER A 79 -23.50 -15.90 -8.61
C SER A 79 -23.17 -17.27 -7.99
N MET A 80 -21.96 -17.78 -8.21
CA MET A 80 -21.43 -18.98 -7.55
C MET A 80 -20.98 -18.74 -6.10
N LEU A 81 -20.80 -17.48 -5.68
CA LEU A 81 -20.53 -17.12 -4.30
C LEU A 81 -21.73 -17.48 -3.42
N ASP A 82 -21.48 -18.13 -2.29
CA ASP A 82 -22.45 -18.24 -1.19
C ASP A 82 -22.23 -17.11 -0.17
N TYR A 83 -21.01 -16.97 0.34
CA TYR A 83 -20.60 -15.88 1.22
C TYR A 83 -19.06 -15.72 1.23
N ALA A 84 -18.58 -14.64 1.82
CA ALA A 84 -17.17 -14.43 2.11
C ALA A 84 -16.88 -14.48 3.61
N GLN A 85 -15.61 -14.70 3.91
CA GLN A 85 -15.03 -14.60 5.25
C GLN A 85 -13.94 -13.55 5.25
N LEU A 86 -13.87 -12.77 6.33
CA LEU A 86 -12.70 -11.96 6.63
C LEU A 86 -11.69 -12.84 7.38
N LEU A 87 -10.54 -13.07 6.76
CA LEU A 87 -9.44 -13.85 7.31
C LEU A 87 -8.36 -12.90 7.82
N CYS A 88 -8.03 -13.02 9.10
CA CYS A 88 -6.83 -12.43 9.68
C CYS A 88 -5.64 -13.36 9.44
N VAL A 89 -4.56 -12.82 8.88
CA VAL A 89 -3.26 -13.49 8.73
C VAL A 89 -2.27 -12.73 9.61
N PHE A 90 -1.78 -13.41 10.64
CA PHE A 90 -0.98 -12.84 11.71
C PHE A 90 0.45 -13.34 11.61
N THR A 91 1.41 -12.43 11.52
CA THR A 91 2.85 -12.71 11.59
C THR A 91 3.37 -12.29 12.96
N ASP A 92 3.92 -13.23 13.73
CA ASP A 92 4.51 -12.95 15.03
C ASP A 92 5.92 -12.34 14.96
N VAL A 93 6.48 -11.99 16.12
CA VAL A 93 7.83 -11.41 16.25
C VAL A 93 8.96 -12.32 15.75
N ASP A 94 8.72 -13.63 15.70
CA ASP A 94 9.67 -14.63 15.19
C ASP A 94 9.50 -14.86 13.67
N GLY A 95 8.56 -14.14 13.03
CA GLY A 95 8.25 -14.24 11.62
C GLY A 95 7.32 -15.40 11.25
N LYS A 96 6.81 -16.16 12.23
CA LYS A 96 5.87 -17.25 11.96
C LYS A 96 4.49 -16.68 11.66
N THR A 97 3.89 -17.18 10.59
CA THR A 97 2.58 -16.71 10.11
C THR A 97 1.49 -17.75 10.37
N THR A 98 0.35 -17.31 10.90
CA THR A 98 -0.84 -18.13 11.16
C THR A 98 -2.10 -17.37 10.75
N SER A 99 -3.26 -18.03 10.65
CA SER A 99 -4.50 -17.36 10.26
C SER A 99 -5.74 -17.82 11.02
N LYS A 100 -6.73 -16.93 11.12
CA LYS A 100 -8.03 -17.14 11.76
C LYS A 100 -9.13 -16.38 11.00
N VAL A 101 -10.28 -17.01 10.84
CA VAL A 101 -11.49 -16.34 10.33
C VAL A 101 -12.06 -15.49 11.46
N ILE A 102 -12.13 -14.18 11.25
CA ILE A 102 -12.57 -13.22 12.28
C ILE A 102 -14.00 -12.72 12.04
N VAL A 103 -14.45 -12.71 10.79
CA VAL A 103 -15.84 -12.42 10.43
C VAL A 103 -16.27 -13.44 9.38
N ASP A 104 -17.44 -14.03 9.59
CA ASP A 104 -17.98 -15.08 8.74
C ASP A 104 -19.32 -14.66 8.11
N ASN A 105 -19.77 -15.41 7.10
CA ASN A 105 -21.08 -15.27 6.46
C ASN A 105 -21.34 -13.84 5.91
N ILE A 106 -20.34 -13.23 5.27
CA ILE A 106 -20.46 -11.92 4.63
C ILE A 106 -21.12 -12.07 3.25
N LYS A 107 -22.33 -11.54 3.08
CA LYS A 107 -23.17 -11.74 1.89
C LYS A 107 -23.46 -10.47 1.08
N GLU A 108 -23.03 -9.32 1.57
CA GLU A 108 -23.32 -8.01 1.00
C GLU A 108 -22.03 -7.37 0.51
N PHE A 109 -22.08 -6.80 -0.70
CA PHE A 109 -20.96 -6.10 -1.33
C PHE A 109 -21.48 -4.88 -2.09
N PRO A 110 -20.80 -3.72 -2.02
CA PRO A 110 -19.66 -3.44 -1.14
C PRO A 110 -20.07 -3.40 0.34
N LYS A 111 -19.12 -3.61 1.25
CA LYS A 111 -19.37 -3.58 2.70
C LYS A 111 -18.16 -3.11 3.49
N ASP A 112 -18.40 -2.23 4.45
CA ASP A 112 -17.42 -1.86 5.46
C ASP A 112 -17.55 -2.77 6.69
N ILE A 113 -16.42 -3.18 7.22
CA ILE A 113 -16.31 -4.10 8.36
C ILE A 113 -15.39 -3.48 9.39
N SER A 114 -15.95 -3.14 10.55
CA SER A 114 -15.19 -2.77 11.74
C SER A 114 -14.52 -4.00 12.34
N ILE A 115 -13.28 -3.83 12.80
CA ILE A 115 -12.43 -4.88 13.32
C ILE A 115 -12.14 -4.58 14.80
N ASP A 116 -12.57 -5.49 15.66
CA ASP A 116 -12.21 -5.48 17.07
C ASP A 116 -10.84 -6.15 17.24
N MET A 117 -9.77 -5.36 17.39
CA MET A 117 -8.42 -5.90 17.54
C MET A 117 -8.23 -6.66 18.85
N ALA A 118 -8.94 -6.31 19.92
CA ALA A 118 -8.89 -7.09 21.16
C ALA A 118 -9.41 -8.52 20.90
N ASN A 119 -10.54 -8.66 20.19
CA ASN A 119 -11.06 -9.96 19.79
C ASN A 119 -10.10 -10.71 18.85
N VAL A 120 -9.52 -10.02 17.84
CA VAL A 120 -8.55 -10.62 16.92
C VAL A 120 -7.37 -11.21 17.70
N TYR A 121 -6.72 -10.42 18.55
CA TYR A 121 -5.57 -10.89 19.34
C TYR A 121 -5.94 -12.04 20.29
N GLN A 122 -7.12 -11.99 20.90
CA GLN A 122 -7.63 -13.08 21.73
C GLN A 122 -7.74 -14.41 20.95
N GLN A 123 -8.15 -14.38 19.67
CA GLN A 123 -8.21 -15.58 18.83
C GLN A 123 -6.83 -16.19 18.53
N PHE A 124 -5.77 -15.39 18.63
CA PHE A 124 -4.37 -15.84 18.54
C PHE A 124 -3.75 -16.12 19.91
N GLY A 125 -4.52 -16.06 21.00
CA GLY A 125 -4.04 -16.30 22.36
C GLY A 125 -3.11 -15.20 22.89
N LYS A 126 -3.30 -13.97 22.41
CA LYS A 126 -2.52 -12.79 22.78
C LYS A 126 -3.42 -11.73 23.42
N GLU A 127 -2.84 -10.90 24.28
CA GLU A 127 -3.57 -9.82 24.96
C GLU A 127 -3.58 -8.52 24.15
N ALA A 128 -2.45 -8.18 23.51
CA ALA A 128 -2.28 -6.92 22.79
C ALA A 128 -1.18 -7.00 21.71
N PRO A 129 -1.11 -6.02 20.79
CA PRO A 129 -0.03 -5.89 19.80
C PRO A 129 1.35 -5.75 20.42
N THR A 130 2.34 -6.43 19.82
CA THR A 130 3.76 -6.35 20.19
C THR A 130 4.59 -5.86 19.00
N LEU A 131 5.61 -5.04 19.26
CA LEU A 131 6.52 -4.57 18.22
C LEU A 131 7.15 -5.73 17.45
N GLY A 132 7.21 -5.60 16.13
CA GLY A 132 7.70 -6.64 15.22
C GLY A 132 6.59 -7.52 14.64
N GLU A 133 5.39 -7.52 15.23
CA GLU A 133 4.24 -8.23 14.68
C GLU A 133 3.64 -7.48 13.48
N ILE A 134 2.97 -8.23 12.60
CA ILE A 134 2.21 -7.67 11.47
C ILE A 134 0.88 -8.39 11.37
N VAL A 135 -0.20 -7.61 11.32
CA VAL A 135 -1.55 -8.12 11.09
C VAL A 135 -1.95 -7.81 9.65
N TYR A 136 -2.42 -8.82 8.93
CA TYR A 136 -3.02 -8.66 7.61
C TYR A 136 -4.47 -9.12 7.63
N PHE A 137 -5.31 -8.47 6.83
CA PHE A 137 -6.65 -8.97 6.51
C PHE A 137 -6.74 -9.30 5.03
N THR A 138 -7.35 -10.42 4.73
CA THR A 138 -7.69 -10.87 3.37
C THR A 138 -9.04 -11.57 3.41
N THR A 139 -9.55 -12.05 2.28
CA THR A 139 -10.87 -12.66 2.20
C THR A 139 -10.80 -14.10 1.68
N ASN A 140 -11.57 -14.99 2.28
CA ASN A 140 -11.92 -16.25 1.63
C ASN A 140 -13.27 -16.08 0.92
N ALA A 141 -13.44 -16.72 -0.23
CA ALA A 141 -14.73 -16.83 -0.89
C ALA A 141 -15.24 -18.27 -0.80
N ILE A 142 -16.42 -18.44 -0.21
CA ILE A 142 -17.08 -19.73 -0.05
C ILE A 142 -18.10 -19.83 -1.18
N LEU A 143 -17.94 -20.83 -2.03
CA LEU A 143 -18.82 -21.08 -3.16
C LEU A 143 -20.03 -21.93 -2.71
N LYS A 144 -21.11 -21.88 -3.49
CA LYS A 144 -22.34 -22.66 -3.23
C LYS A 144 -22.15 -24.18 -3.23
N ASP A 145 -21.07 -24.67 -3.82
CA ASP A 145 -20.69 -26.09 -3.78
C ASP A 145 -19.85 -26.46 -2.53
N GLY A 146 -19.64 -25.50 -1.62
CA GLY A 146 -18.82 -25.63 -0.42
C GLY A 146 -17.32 -25.47 -0.66
N TYR A 147 -16.87 -25.23 -1.89
CA TYR A 147 -15.46 -24.98 -2.16
C TYR A 147 -15.01 -23.63 -1.59
N ILE A 148 -13.82 -23.62 -1.00
CA ILE A 148 -13.22 -22.41 -0.42
C ILE A 148 -12.10 -21.94 -1.34
N VAL A 149 -12.27 -20.75 -1.88
CA VAL A 149 -11.18 -19.99 -2.50
C VAL A 149 -10.48 -19.22 -1.38
N TYR A 150 -9.34 -19.74 -0.93
CA TYR A 150 -8.58 -19.13 0.15
C TYR A 150 -7.90 -17.84 -0.30
N GLY A 151 -7.99 -16.79 0.53
CA GLY A 151 -7.22 -15.56 0.37
C GLY A 151 -5.76 -15.72 0.80
N TRP A 152 -5.48 -16.65 1.71
CA TRP A 152 -4.13 -17.01 2.14
C TRP A 152 -4.07 -18.46 2.64
N THR A 153 -2.95 -19.14 2.37
CA THR A 153 -2.59 -20.41 3.01
C THR A 153 -1.09 -20.47 3.29
N GLU A 154 -0.67 -21.36 4.18
CA GLU A 154 0.76 -21.59 4.46
C GLU A 154 1.57 -22.07 3.24
N TYR A 155 0.90 -22.68 2.25
CA TYR A 155 1.54 -23.28 1.06
C TYR A 155 1.60 -22.33 -0.13
N SER A 156 0.58 -21.46 -0.28
CA SER A 156 0.43 -20.57 -1.43
C SER A 156 0.74 -19.11 -1.12
N ASP A 157 0.91 -18.77 0.15
CA ASP A 157 0.89 -17.40 0.65
C ASP A 157 -0.42 -16.69 0.21
N PHE A 158 -0.45 -15.34 0.19
CA PHE A 158 -1.59 -14.59 -0.30
C PHE A 158 -1.92 -14.97 -1.75
N ASN A 159 -3.19 -15.31 -1.97
CA ASN A 159 -3.73 -15.61 -3.28
C ASN A 159 -4.14 -14.33 -4.01
N ASN A 160 -4.62 -14.45 -5.25
CA ASN A 160 -5.15 -13.34 -6.06
C ASN A 160 -4.12 -12.23 -6.41
N LYS A 161 -2.84 -12.41 -6.10
CA LYS A 161 -1.73 -11.50 -6.47
C LYS A 161 -1.66 -11.20 -7.96
N LEU A 162 -2.07 -12.15 -8.80
CA LEU A 162 -2.07 -12.00 -10.27
C LEU A 162 -3.08 -10.95 -10.77
N PHE A 163 -4.02 -10.54 -9.93
CA PHE A 163 -5.03 -9.54 -10.27
C PHE A 163 -4.62 -8.12 -9.86
N THR A 164 -3.42 -7.85 -9.35
CA THR A 164 -3.00 -6.49 -8.94
C THR A 164 -3.01 -5.46 -10.08
N GLY A 165 -2.99 -5.89 -11.34
CA GLY A 165 -3.16 -5.01 -12.49
C GLY A 165 -4.62 -4.61 -12.80
N TRP A 166 -5.59 -5.18 -12.09
CA TRP A 166 -7.00 -4.84 -12.24
C TRP A 166 -7.30 -3.47 -11.64
N GLU A 167 -8.09 -2.67 -12.34
CA GLU A 167 -8.56 -1.39 -11.82
C GLU A 167 -9.87 -1.57 -11.06
N VAL A 168 -9.93 -1.07 -9.83
CA VAL A 168 -11.12 -1.04 -8.97
C VAL A 168 -11.27 0.38 -8.47
N ASP A 169 -12.33 1.07 -8.91
CA ASP A 169 -12.64 2.45 -8.50
C ASP A 169 -11.44 3.41 -8.60
N GLY A 170 -10.70 3.36 -9.71
CA GLY A 170 -9.58 4.26 -10.00
C GLY A 170 -8.26 3.92 -9.31
N ARG A 171 -8.17 2.78 -8.61
CA ARG A 171 -6.92 2.25 -8.02
C ARG A 171 -6.67 0.81 -8.47
N ALA A 172 -5.46 0.32 -8.20
CA ALA A 172 -5.16 -1.08 -8.34
C ALA A 172 -6.00 -1.94 -7.36
N TYR A 173 -6.36 -3.13 -7.81
CA TYR A 173 -6.94 -4.18 -6.98
C TYR A 173 -6.02 -4.52 -5.80
N SER A 174 -6.64 -4.71 -4.64
CA SER A 174 -5.96 -5.05 -3.40
C SER A 174 -6.49 -6.38 -2.86
N TYR A 175 -5.57 -7.31 -2.58
CA TYR A 175 -5.87 -8.66 -2.05
C TYR A 175 -5.64 -8.79 -0.55
N ASN A 176 -5.01 -7.80 0.08
CA ASN A 176 -4.87 -7.74 1.53
C ASN A 176 -4.77 -6.30 2.04
N VAL A 177 -5.03 -6.12 3.32
CA VAL A 177 -4.77 -4.87 4.06
C VAL A 177 -3.78 -5.18 5.16
N ARG A 178 -2.74 -4.37 5.28
CA ARG A 178 -1.67 -4.52 6.27
C ARG A 178 -1.82 -3.51 7.41
N TYR A 179 -1.61 -3.98 8.63
CA TYR A 179 -1.56 -3.22 9.88
C TYR A 179 -0.29 -3.62 10.63
N PRO A 180 0.84 -2.91 10.41
CA PRO A 180 2.05 -3.15 11.19
C PRO A 180 1.88 -2.62 12.62
N VAL A 181 2.57 -3.24 13.59
CA VAL A 181 2.64 -2.71 14.95
C VAL A 181 3.78 -1.68 15.05
N ALA A 182 3.46 -0.50 15.57
CA ALA A 182 4.38 0.60 15.83
C ALA A 182 4.32 1.01 17.32
N CYS A 183 5.31 1.75 17.80
CA CYS A 183 5.21 2.40 19.10
C CYS A 183 4.06 3.41 19.09
N GLN A 184 3.38 3.56 20.22
CA GLN A 184 2.36 4.58 20.36
C GLN A 184 2.95 5.94 20.03
N LEU A 185 2.25 6.72 19.19
CA LEU A 185 2.68 8.06 18.83
C LEU A 185 2.11 9.06 19.83
N ASP A 186 2.97 9.57 20.71
CA ASP A 186 2.71 10.78 21.49
C ASP A 186 3.56 11.92 20.92
N LEU A 187 2.91 12.93 20.33
CA LEU A 187 3.62 14.07 19.75
C LEU A 187 4.33 14.92 20.81
N GLU A 188 3.91 14.87 22.07
CA GLU A 188 4.56 15.62 23.14
C GLU A 188 5.98 15.09 23.42
N GLU A 189 6.22 13.79 23.18
CA GLU A 189 7.57 13.18 23.32
C GLU A 189 8.57 13.70 22.27
N PHE A 190 8.08 14.35 21.21
CA PHE A 190 8.90 14.98 20.18
C PHE A 190 9.20 16.45 20.47
N VAL A 191 8.50 17.08 21.42
CA VAL A 191 8.62 18.51 21.70
C VAL A 191 9.95 18.83 22.39
N GLY A 192 10.55 19.93 21.96
CA GLY A 192 11.77 20.48 22.53
C GLY A 192 12.97 20.29 21.61
N PRO A 193 14.18 20.26 22.18
CA PRO A 193 15.41 20.36 21.41
C PRO A 193 15.63 19.05 20.61
N VAL A 194 16.01 19.16 19.34
CA VAL A 194 16.29 18.03 18.43
C VAL A 194 17.60 18.19 17.68
N VAL A 195 18.05 17.12 17.02
CA VAL A 195 19.11 17.11 16.02
C VAL A 195 18.48 17.03 14.63
N LEU A 196 18.82 17.98 13.77
CA LEU A 196 18.34 18.08 12.40
C LEU A 196 19.49 17.78 11.43
N ASN A 197 19.27 16.84 10.52
CA ASN A 197 20.12 16.58 9.37
C ASN A 197 19.33 16.91 8.12
N ASP A 198 19.72 17.95 7.40
CA ASP A 198 19.01 18.43 6.22
C ASP A 198 19.95 18.55 5.01
N PHE A 199 19.32 18.82 3.85
CA PHE A 199 19.88 19.16 2.54
C PHE A 199 21.38 18.88 2.34
N TYR A 200 22.22 19.76 2.91
CA TYR A 200 23.67 19.77 2.73
C TYR A 200 24.44 20.08 4.01
N ALA A 201 23.75 20.30 5.13
CA ALA A 201 24.40 20.69 6.37
C ALA A 201 24.92 19.47 7.15
N GLU A 202 26.02 19.65 7.89
CA GLU A 202 26.29 18.76 9.01
C GLU A 202 25.17 18.89 10.04
N SER A 203 24.83 17.80 10.73
CA SER A 203 23.69 17.81 11.64
C SER A 203 23.81 18.91 12.71
N TYR A 204 22.75 19.69 12.90
CA TYR A 204 22.73 20.84 13.80
C TYR A 204 21.52 20.82 14.73
N ARG A 205 21.49 21.73 15.70
CA ARG A 205 20.41 21.81 16.70
C ARG A 205 19.22 22.57 16.13
N ALA A 206 18.03 22.02 16.34
CA ALA A 206 16.76 22.67 16.06
C ALA A 206 15.83 22.45 17.27
N GLU A 207 14.62 23.00 17.20
CA GLU A 207 13.61 22.82 18.23
C GLU A 207 12.27 22.44 17.60
N ILE A 208 11.58 21.45 18.16
CA ILE A 208 10.21 21.10 17.79
C ILE A 208 9.25 21.77 18.77
N VAL A 209 8.23 22.41 18.21
CA VAL A 209 7.09 22.95 18.96
C VAL A 209 5.81 22.27 18.48
N LYS A 210 5.00 21.75 19.39
CA LYS A 210 3.67 21.23 19.08
C LYS A 210 2.69 22.38 18.96
N THR A 211 2.00 22.49 17.83
CA THR A 211 0.99 23.52 17.58
C THR A 211 -0.43 23.00 17.67
N SER A 212 -0.65 21.70 17.42
CA SER A 212 -1.91 21.00 17.67
C SER A 212 -1.68 19.50 17.81
N ASP A 213 -2.75 18.71 17.99
CA ASP A 213 -2.65 17.24 18.07
C ASP A 213 -2.27 16.58 16.73
N THR A 214 -2.23 17.34 15.64
CA THR A 214 -1.85 16.87 14.31
C THR A 214 -0.80 17.77 13.64
N GLU A 215 -0.19 18.71 14.36
CA GLU A 215 0.74 19.67 13.76
C GLU A 215 1.96 19.92 14.66
N LEU A 216 3.12 19.92 14.03
CA LEU A 216 4.41 20.26 14.61
C LEU A 216 5.07 21.37 13.80
N GLU A 217 5.81 22.24 14.46
CA GLU A 217 6.73 23.19 13.82
C GLU A 217 8.16 22.86 14.22
N ILE A 218 9.07 22.89 13.24
CA ILE A 218 10.50 22.75 13.46
C ILE A 218 11.13 24.12 13.29
N HIS A 219 11.73 24.62 14.35
CA HIS A 219 12.36 25.93 14.44
C HIS A 219 13.87 25.78 14.24
N GLY A 220 14.44 26.61 13.37
CA GLY A 220 15.87 26.64 13.06
C GLY A 220 16.28 25.87 11.80
N VAL A 221 15.35 25.54 10.89
CA VAL A 221 15.66 24.86 9.61
C VAL A 221 16.50 25.76 8.68
N ALA A 222 17.32 25.15 7.82
CA ALA A 222 18.18 25.82 6.85
C ALA A 222 19.27 26.71 7.48
N GLU A 223 20.19 26.05 8.21
CA GLU A 223 21.42 26.56 8.85
C GLU A 223 21.33 27.08 10.29
N GLY A 224 20.17 27.04 10.95
CA GLY A 224 20.07 27.30 12.40
C GLY A 224 20.48 28.71 12.88
N GLU A 225 20.96 29.60 12.01
CA GLU A 225 21.38 30.96 12.34
C GLU A 225 20.31 32.03 12.02
N GLU A 226 19.28 31.66 11.27
CA GLU A 226 18.10 32.51 11.02
C GLU A 226 16.96 32.10 11.98
N PRO A 227 16.47 33.01 12.85
CA PRO A 227 15.31 32.73 13.73
C PRO A 227 14.00 32.45 12.95
N ASP A 228 14.00 32.63 11.63
CA ASP A 228 12.82 32.56 10.76
C ASP A 228 12.68 31.22 10.00
N GLY A 229 13.63 30.29 10.13
CA GLY A 229 13.59 28.97 9.51
C GLY A 229 12.58 28.03 10.16
N ILE A 230 11.28 28.24 9.93
CA ILE A 230 10.19 27.42 10.48
C ILE A 230 9.66 26.47 9.42
N LEU A 231 9.70 25.17 9.69
CA LEU A 231 9.06 24.14 8.87
C LEU A 231 7.82 23.59 9.57
N LYS A 232 6.64 23.78 8.96
CA LYS A 232 5.37 23.26 9.47
C LYS A 232 5.09 21.87 8.91
N LEU A 233 4.73 20.94 9.80
CA LEU A 233 4.41 19.55 9.51
C LEU A 233 2.95 19.29 9.88
N THR A 234 2.23 18.60 8.99
CA THR A 234 0.94 17.98 9.30
C THR A 234 1.15 16.48 9.49
N ILE A 235 0.69 15.95 10.63
CA ILE A 235 0.85 14.57 11.03
C ILE A 235 -0.49 13.84 10.91
N ASP A 236 -0.49 12.71 10.22
CA ASP A 236 -1.55 11.73 10.31
C ASP A 236 -1.18 10.72 11.40
N THR A 237 -1.78 10.88 12.58
CA THR A 237 -1.53 10.04 13.75
C THR A 237 -2.07 8.62 13.58
N SER A 238 -2.97 8.40 12.62
CA SER A 238 -3.55 7.09 12.33
C SER A 238 -2.60 6.21 11.49
N THR A 239 -1.78 6.84 10.64
CA THR A 239 -0.83 6.16 9.75
C THR A 239 0.64 6.40 10.09
N HIS A 240 0.92 7.27 11.07
CA HIS A 240 2.25 7.79 11.42
C HIS A 240 2.98 8.40 10.22
N THR A 241 2.22 9.05 9.34
CA THR A 241 2.77 9.74 8.16
C THR A 241 2.81 11.24 8.37
N VAL A 242 3.74 11.89 7.66
CA VAL A 242 3.96 13.33 7.73
C VAL A 242 3.78 13.93 6.35
N LYS A 243 3.17 15.11 6.31
CA LYS A 243 3.06 15.94 5.12
C LYS A 243 3.57 17.34 5.40
N VAL A 244 4.35 17.86 4.47
CA VAL A 244 4.87 19.22 4.47
C VAL A 244 4.37 19.88 3.19
N ALA A 245 3.43 20.82 3.33
CA ALA A 245 3.04 21.66 2.21
C ALA A 245 4.23 22.54 1.78
N LYS A 246 4.30 22.87 0.49
CA LYS A 246 5.38 23.71 -0.04
C LYS A 246 5.43 25.02 0.74
N GLN A 247 6.57 25.29 1.39
CA GLN A 247 6.82 26.51 2.15
C GLN A 247 8.26 26.97 1.94
N ILE A 248 8.47 28.29 1.98
CA ILE A 248 9.82 28.88 1.95
C ILE A 248 10.43 28.67 3.34
N VAL A 249 11.60 28.04 3.38
CA VAL A 249 12.36 27.74 4.60
C VAL A 249 13.58 28.64 4.76
N ALA A 250 14.05 29.27 3.68
CA ALA A 250 15.04 30.34 3.72
C ALA A 250 14.72 31.41 2.68
N HIS A 251 14.58 32.66 3.13
CA HIS A 251 14.12 33.79 2.31
C HIS A 251 15.29 34.51 1.62
N GLY A 252 15.02 35.12 0.47
CA GLY A 252 16.01 35.92 -0.25
C GLY A 252 17.10 35.07 -0.88
N SER A 253 18.26 35.68 -1.17
CA SER A 253 19.40 35.02 -1.83
C SER A 253 20.20 34.20 -0.82
N VAL A 254 20.28 32.89 -1.05
CA VAL A 254 20.84 31.92 -0.10
C VAL A 254 22.20 31.41 -0.59
N ALA A 255 23.26 31.68 0.17
CA ALA A 255 24.64 31.46 -0.28
C ALA A 255 25.00 29.97 -0.49
N TRP A 256 24.55 29.07 0.39
CA TRP A 256 24.89 27.64 0.36
C TRP A 256 24.27 26.87 -0.81
N VAL A 257 23.19 27.39 -1.41
CA VAL A 257 22.66 26.87 -2.69
C VAL A 257 23.30 27.52 -3.91
N GLY A 258 24.24 28.46 -3.75
CA GLY A 258 24.86 29.19 -4.86
C GLY A 258 24.23 30.54 -5.18
N GLY A 259 23.52 31.15 -4.22
CA GLY A 259 22.94 32.50 -4.33
C GLY A 259 21.54 32.54 -4.94
N TYR A 260 20.88 31.40 -5.10
CA TYR A 260 19.49 31.31 -5.56
C TYR A 260 18.51 31.84 -4.53
N ASN A 261 17.30 32.20 -4.99
CA ASN A 261 16.34 32.90 -4.17
C ASN A 261 15.25 31.98 -3.62
N ASN A 262 14.85 32.23 -2.37
CA ASN A 262 13.69 31.63 -1.71
C ASN A 262 13.70 30.08 -1.75
N VAL A 263 14.57 29.48 -0.94
CA VAL A 263 14.61 28.04 -0.79
C VAL A 263 13.29 27.56 -0.18
N ALA A 264 12.62 26.65 -0.86
CA ALA A 264 11.34 26.09 -0.46
C ALA A 264 11.38 24.56 -0.46
N TYR A 265 10.76 23.96 0.55
CA TYR A 265 10.70 22.53 0.73
C TYR A 265 9.24 22.05 0.75
N GLN A 266 9.00 20.93 0.08
CA GLN A 266 7.75 20.19 0.10
C GLN A 266 8.13 18.72 0.30
N ALA A 267 7.45 18.03 1.20
CA ALA A 267 7.82 16.66 1.50
C ALA A 267 6.64 15.82 1.98
N THR A 268 6.83 14.51 1.90
CA THR A 268 6.10 13.53 2.68
C THR A 268 7.10 12.73 3.51
N GLY A 269 6.61 12.07 4.56
CA GLY A 269 7.50 11.40 5.48
C GLY A 269 6.79 10.44 6.42
N THR A 270 7.55 9.92 7.37
CA THR A 270 7.09 8.99 8.40
C THR A 270 7.67 9.36 9.76
N ILE A 271 6.92 9.04 10.82
CA ILE A 271 7.40 9.12 12.20
C ILE A 271 7.69 7.71 12.73
N ASP A 272 8.88 7.52 13.28
CA ASP A 272 9.25 6.35 14.07
C ASP A 272 9.29 6.77 15.54
N ALA A 273 8.16 6.58 16.22
CA ALA A 273 7.99 6.86 17.65
C ALA A 273 8.93 6.01 18.52
N CYS A 274 9.31 4.80 18.07
CA CYS A 274 10.24 3.96 18.82
C CYS A 274 11.65 4.54 18.87
N LYS A 275 12.05 5.25 17.80
CA LYS A 275 13.36 5.88 17.70
C LYS A 275 13.33 7.38 18.00
N GLY A 276 12.15 7.99 18.15
CA GLY A 276 12.03 9.44 18.25
C GLY A 276 12.55 10.15 16.99
N THR A 277 12.29 9.58 15.81
CA THR A 277 12.77 10.14 14.54
C THR A 277 11.66 10.47 13.56
N ILE A 278 11.74 11.62 12.91
CA ILE A 278 10.90 12.01 11.77
C ILE A 278 11.78 12.01 10.52
N THR A 279 11.37 11.30 9.47
CA THR A 279 12.07 11.29 8.18
C THR A 279 11.18 11.89 7.12
N LEU A 280 11.66 12.93 6.44
CA LEU A 280 10.99 13.64 5.37
C LEU A 280 11.76 13.45 4.06
N ASN A 281 11.05 13.33 2.94
CA ASN A 281 11.64 13.31 1.62
C ASN A 281 10.74 14.07 0.63
N GLY A 282 11.37 14.88 -0.21
CA GLY A 282 10.68 15.57 -1.29
C GLY A 282 11.52 16.68 -1.90
N PRO A 283 10.95 17.44 -2.84
CA PRO A 283 11.73 18.37 -3.64
C PRO A 283 12.20 19.60 -2.84
N LEU A 284 13.49 19.90 -2.98
CA LEU A 284 14.07 21.19 -2.61
C LEU A 284 14.05 22.11 -3.84
N THR A 285 13.38 23.24 -3.71
CA THR A 285 13.17 24.19 -4.81
C THR A 285 13.64 25.59 -4.46
N VAL A 286 13.89 26.38 -5.48
CA VAL A 286 14.16 27.83 -5.42
C VAL A 286 13.31 28.52 -6.48
N ASP A 287 13.29 29.84 -6.51
CA ASP A 287 12.58 30.58 -7.54
C ASP A 287 13.08 30.24 -8.96
N GLU A 288 14.37 29.94 -9.09
CA GLU A 288 15.02 29.62 -10.36
C GLU A 288 14.86 28.17 -10.81
N GLY A 289 14.34 27.26 -9.97
CA GLY A 289 14.20 25.86 -10.33
C GLY A 289 14.11 24.89 -9.17
N SER A 290 14.59 23.67 -9.41
CA SER A 290 14.56 22.56 -8.46
C SER A 290 15.90 21.85 -8.45
N PHE A 291 16.32 21.42 -7.25
CA PHE A 291 17.52 20.60 -7.07
C PHE A 291 17.21 19.10 -7.00
N GLY A 292 15.93 18.72 -7.11
CA GLY A 292 15.47 17.34 -6.95
C GLY A 292 15.07 17.03 -5.52
N ASP A 293 14.96 15.74 -5.21
CA ASP A 293 14.47 15.26 -3.93
C ASP A 293 15.60 15.18 -2.90
N TYR A 294 15.33 15.71 -1.70
CA TYR A 294 16.24 15.70 -0.55
C TYR A 294 15.56 15.08 0.64
N GLN A 295 16.35 14.30 1.39
CA GLN A 295 15.94 13.76 2.67
C GLN A 295 16.30 14.73 3.79
N MET A 296 15.39 14.87 4.74
CA MET A 296 15.61 15.53 6.02
C MET A 296 15.27 14.53 7.14
N ILE A 297 16.16 14.40 8.12
CA ILE A 297 15.99 13.54 9.29
C ILE A 297 16.03 14.39 10.54
N ILE A 298 15.01 14.26 11.38
CA ILE A 298 14.90 14.94 12.66
C ILE A 298 14.92 13.88 13.75
N SER A 299 15.76 14.05 14.77
CA SER A 299 15.96 13.08 15.86
C SER A 299 15.85 13.76 17.22
N THR A 300 15.04 13.21 18.11
CA THR A 300 15.00 13.61 19.52
C THR A 300 16.18 13.03 20.32
N ASN A 301 16.83 11.99 19.80
CA ASN A 301 18.05 11.45 20.39
C ASN A 301 19.24 12.35 20.08
N TYR A 302 19.84 12.86 21.15
CA TYR A 302 21.10 13.60 21.17
C TYR A 302 22.31 12.69 21.29
#